data_AF-A0A7C5JG38-F1
#
_entry.id   AF-A0A7C5JG38-F1
#
_cell.length_a   1.000
_cell.length_b   1.000
_cell.length_c   1.000
_cell.angle_alpha   90.00
_cell.angle_beta   90.00
_cell.angle_gamma   90.00
#
_symmetry.space_group_name_H-M   'P 1'
#
loop_
_entity.id
_entity.type
_entity.pdbx_description
1 polymer ?
#
loop_
_entity_poly.entity_id
_entity_poly.type
_entity_poly.pdbx_seq_one_letter_code
_entity_poly.pdbx_strand_id
1 'polypeptide(L)'
;MTYRKKIDINPFNSIISILALVVAFVALYWIASSIFTLLSWTAPILLLVTAVIDYNIILNYGKWILHLLKTNTIMGIAAILLSFFGFPVISGFLFVKALLLRKVIKLKDDIRQKEEGEYVDYEELDSNPTLELPQMKKERPKQSSTDYDGFFED
;
A
#
# COMPACT_ATOMS: atom_id res chain seq x y z
N MET A 1 -31.73 16.98 -39.45
CA MET A 1 -32.01 18.34 -38.91
C MET A 1 -31.32 18.44 -37.57
N THR A 2 -30.22 19.20 -37.47
CA THR A 2 -29.35 19.22 -36.28
C THR A 2 -29.69 20.45 -35.42
N TYR A 3 -30.22 20.22 -34.21
CA TYR A 3 -30.53 21.29 -33.26
C TYR A 3 -29.25 21.83 -32.64
N ARG A 4 -28.81 23.01 -33.08
CA ARG A 4 -27.64 23.70 -32.49
C ARG A 4 -28.13 24.55 -31.31
N LYS A 5 -28.03 24.01 -30.09
CA LYS A 5 -28.35 24.74 -28.85
C LYS A 5 -27.41 25.95 -28.73
N LYS A 6 -27.95 27.17 -28.80
CA LYS A 6 -27.19 28.38 -28.49
C LYS A 6 -27.00 28.44 -26.98
N ILE A 7 -25.75 28.58 -26.54
CA ILE A 7 -25.41 28.77 -25.13
C ILE A 7 -25.49 30.28 -24.91
N ASP A 8 -26.57 30.74 -24.28
CA ASP A 8 -26.69 32.12 -23.84
C ASP A 8 -25.88 32.27 -22.55
N ILE A 9 -24.66 32.79 -22.68
CA ILE A 9 -23.78 33.07 -21.55
C ILE A 9 -24.26 34.38 -20.93
N ASN A 10 -25.16 34.28 -19.95
CA ASN A 10 -25.59 35.45 -19.20
C ASN A 10 -24.49 35.80 -18.16
N PRO A 11 -23.77 36.92 -18.28
CA PRO A 11 -22.62 37.25 -17.42
C PRO A 11 -22.98 37.29 -15.93
N PHE A 12 -24.24 37.60 -15.61
CA PHE A 12 -24.75 37.59 -14.24
C PHE A 12 -24.80 36.18 -13.63
N ASN A 13 -25.17 35.17 -14.42
CA ASN A 13 -25.18 33.77 -13.97
C ASN A 13 -23.75 33.24 -13.78
N SER A 14 -22.80 33.71 -14.61
CA SER A 14 -21.37 33.39 -14.44
C SER A 14 -20.79 33.98 -13.16
N ILE A 15 -21.18 35.20 -12.78
CA ILE A 15 -20.74 35.82 -11.52
C ILE A 15 -21.31 35.05 -10.32
N ILE A 16 -22.60 34.67 -10.36
CA ILE A 16 -23.24 33.88 -9.31
C ILE A 16 -22.59 32.49 -9.16
N SER A 17 -22.23 31.81 -10.25
CA SER A 17 -21.58 30.51 -10.18
C SER A 17 -20.15 30.59 -9.64
N ILE A 18 -19.39 31.64 -9.99
CA ILE A 18 -18.08 31.90 -9.39
C ILE A 18 -18.22 32.20 -7.89
N LEU A 19 -19.20 33.02 -7.51
CA LEU A 19 -19.47 33.32 -6.10
C LEU A 19 -19.83 32.06 -5.31
N ALA A 20 -20.68 31.20 -5.87
CA ALA A 20 -21.04 29.93 -5.25
C ALA A 20 -19.82 29.01 -5.07
N LEU A 21 -18.93 28.95 -6.08
CA LEU A 21 -17.67 28.20 -5.99
C LEU A 21 -16.77 28.77 -4.88
N VAL A 22 -16.64 30.09 -4.78
CA VAL A 22 -15.86 30.73 -3.71
C VAL A 22 -16.43 30.37 -2.33
N VAL A 23 -17.75 30.47 -2.15
CA VAL A 23 -18.42 30.08 -0.89
C VAL A 23 -18.19 28.60 -0.57
N ALA A 24 -18.24 27.71 -1.57
CA ALA A 24 -17.96 26.29 -1.38
C ALA A 24 -16.52 26.04 -0.91
N PHE A 25 -15.53 26.72 -1.50
CA PHE A 25 -14.14 26.64 -1.06
C PHE A 25 -13.93 27.22 0.35
N VAL A 26 -14.62 28.30 0.72
CA VAL A 26 -14.59 28.86 2.08
C VAL A 26 -15.15 27.86 3.09
N ALA A 27 -16.27 27.20 2.77
CA ALA A 27 -16.85 26.16 3.62
C ALA A 27 -15.90 24.97 3.77
N LEU A 28 -15.32 24.48 2.67
CA LEU A 28 -14.31 23.41 2.69
C LEU A 28 -13.08 23.80 3.52
N TYR A 29 -12.60 25.04 3.39
CA TYR A 29 -11.49 25.56 4.17
C TYR A 29 -11.80 25.53 5.67
N TRP A 30 -13.00 25.94 6.09
CA TRP A 30 -13.42 25.89 7.49
C TRP A 30 -13.44 24.46 8.05
N ILE A 31 -13.98 23.51 7.27
CA ILE A 31 -14.01 22.09 7.65
C ILE A 31 -12.59 21.54 7.75
N ALA A 32 -11.78 21.74 6.71
CA ALA A 32 -10.40 21.27 6.65
C ALA A 32 -9.57 21.89 7.77
N SER A 33 -9.69 23.19 8.02
CA SER A 33 -8.99 23.89 9.09
C SER A 33 -9.39 23.37 10.45
N SER A 34 -10.68 23.09 10.69
CA SER A 34 -11.14 22.54 11.96
C SER A 34 -10.55 21.16 12.22
N ILE A 35 -10.61 20.26 11.23
CA ILE A 35 -10.00 18.93 11.30
C ILE A 35 -8.50 19.04 11.50
N PHE A 36 -7.84 19.91 10.73
CA PHE A 36 -6.40 20.11 10.78
C PHE A 36 -5.95 20.65 12.14
N THR A 37 -6.69 21.58 12.76
CA THR A 37 -6.39 22.09 14.10
C THR A 37 -6.52 21.01 15.16
N LEU A 38 -7.60 20.21 15.13
CA LEU A 38 -7.77 19.07 16.04
C LEU A 38 -6.65 18.04 15.85
N LEU A 39 -6.32 17.74 14.60
CA LEU A 39 -5.28 16.80 14.27
C LEU A 39 -3.90 17.34 14.67
N SER A 40 -3.65 18.63 14.56
CA SER A 40 -2.38 19.27 14.95
C SER A 40 -2.13 19.15 16.44
N TRP A 41 -3.19 19.36 17.24
CA TRP A 41 -3.10 19.22 18.69
C TRP A 41 -2.87 17.77 19.13
N THR A 42 -3.49 16.82 18.43
CA THR A 42 -3.35 15.38 18.72
C THR A 42 -2.14 14.71 18.07
N ALA A 43 -1.57 15.31 17.02
CA ALA A 43 -0.44 14.79 16.25
C ALA A 43 0.76 14.34 17.08
N PRO A 44 1.29 15.12 18.05
CA PRO A 44 2.43 14.68 18.86
C PRO A 44 2.10 13.39 19.64
N ILE A 45 0.88 13.30 20.18
CA ILE A 45 0.41 12.12 20.90
C ILE A 45 0.23 10.94 19.92
N LEU A 46 -0.38 11.17 18.76
CA LEU A 46 -0.54 10.13 17.73
C LEU A 46 0.79 9.55 17.28
N LEU A 47 1.81 10.39 17.09
CA LEU A 47 3.15 9.95 16.71
C LEU A 47 3.79 9.12 17.83
N LEU A 48 3.69 9.56 19.09
CA LEU A 48 4.16 8.78 20.24
C LEU A 48 3.47 7.42 20.34
N VAL A 49 2.14 7.38 20.22
CA VAL A 49 1.38 6.13 20.26
C VAL A 49 1.75 5.23 19.09
N THR A 50 1.96 5.80 17.90
CA THR A 50 2.47 5.05 16.73
C THR A 50 3.82 4.41 17.04
N ALA A 51 4.73 5.14 17.68
CA ALA A 51 6.05 4.62 18.06
C ALA A 51 5.95 3.46 19.06
N VAL A 52 5.01 3.55 20.02
CA VAL A 52 4.73 2.47 20.99
C VAL A 52 4.10 1.24 20.32
N ILE A 53 3.23 1.44 19.32
CA ILE A 53 2.60 0.34 18.58
C ILE A 53 3.62 -0.38 17.70
N ASP A 54 4.31 0.37 16.84
CA ASP A 54 5.38 -0.12 15.97
C ASP A 54 6.25 1.04 15.49
N TYR A 55 7.40 1.23 16.13
CA TYR A 55 8.37 2.26 15.77
C TYR A 55 8.91 2.13 14.34
N ASN A 56 8.87 0.92 13.75
CA ASN A 56 9.35 0.70 12.39
C ASN A 56 8.52 1.46 11.37
N ILE A 57 7.25 1.78 11.66
CA ILE A 57 6.39 2.52 10.73
C ILE A 57 6.92 3.95 10.53
N ILE A 58 7.36 4.60 11.61
CA ILE A 58 7.94 5.93 11.57
C ILE A 58 9.30 5.87 10.87
N LEU A 59 10.14 4.89 11.23
CA LEU A 59 11.46 4.75 10.60
C LEU A 59 11.38 4.43 9.11
N ASN A 60 10.45 3.56 8.71
CA ASN A 60 10.26 3.20 7.30
C ASN A 60 9.75 4.41 6.50
N TYR A 61 8.90 5.24 7.11
CA TYR A 61 8.50 6.51 6.50
C TYR A 61 9.69 7.47 6.34
N GLY A 62 10.51 7.66 7.37
CA GLY A 62 11.73 8.47 7.28
C GLY A 62 12.72 7.95 6.26
N LYS A 63 12.95 6.62 6.23
CA LYS A 63 13.77 5.96 5.20
C LYS A 63 13.24 6.19 3.80
N TRP A 64 11.92 6.13 3.62
CA TRP A 64 11.27 6.42 2.34
C TRP A 64 11.54 7.88 1.90
N ILE A 65 11.42 8.87 2.80
CA ILE A 65 11.77 10.26 2.48
C ILE A 65 13.25 10.39 2.09
N LEU A 66 14.15 9.78 2.85
CA LEU A 66 15.59 9.82 2.54
C LEU A 66 15.90 9.13 1.21
N HIS A 67 15.20 8.04 0.90
CA HIS A 67 15.33 7.37 -0.38
C HIS A 67 14.83 8.25 -1.52
N LEU A 68 13.68 8.92 -1.36
CA LEU A 68 13.17 9.91 -2.32
C LEU A 68 14.18 11.02 -2.56
N LEU A 69 14.80 11.55 -1.51
CA LEU A 69 15.81 12.61 -1.65
C LEU A 69 17.03 12.15 -2.45
N LYS A 70 17.41 10.87 -2.33
CA LYS A 70 18.54 10.28 -3.07
C LYS A 70 18.20 9.94 -4.53
N THR A 71 16.98 9.50 -4.81
CA THR A 71 16.57 9.06 -6.16
C THR A 71 16.00 10.20 -7.00
N ASN A 72 15.27 11.11 -6.37
CA ASN A 72 14.69 12.28 -7.00
C ASN A 72 14.64 13.45 -6.00
N THR A 73 15.68 14.27 -6.03
CA THR A 73 15.87 15.39 -5.10
C THR A 73 14.66 16.33 -5.06
N ILE A 74 14.03 16.63 -6.21
CA ILE A 74 12.87 17.51 -6.28
C ILE A 74 11.70 16.90 -5.51
N MET A 75 11.39 15.63 -5.76
CA MET A 75 10.34 14.91 -5.04
C MET A 75 10.66 14.76 -3.55
N GLY A 76 11.92 14.53 -3.19
CA GLY A 76 12.35 14.46 -1.78
C GLY A 76 12.14 15.77 -1.04
N ILE A 77 12.52 16.91 -1.64
CA ILE A 77 12.29 18.24 -1.05
C ILE A 77 10.78 18.52 -0.93
N ALA A 78 10.01 18.23 -1.98
CA ALA A 78 8.56 18.36 -1.92
C ALA A 78 7.94 17.51 -0.82
N ALA A 79 8.39 16.27 -0.65
CA ALA A 79 7.96 15.37 0.41
C ALA A 79 8.32 15.91 1.80
N ILE A 80 9.52 16.47 2.00
CA ILE A 80 9.91 17.09 3.28
C ILE A 80 9.04 18.29 3.62
N LEU A 81 8.80 19.19 2.66
CA LEU A 81 7.92 20.35 2.86
C LEU A 81 6.49 19.91 3.17
N LEU A 82 5.96 18.96 2.39
CA LEU A 82 4.64 18.37 2.65
C LEU A 82 4.61 17.68 4.02
N SER A 83 5.73 17.11 4.47
CA SER A 83 5.84 16.49 5.79
C SER A 83 5.83 17.48 6.93
N PHE A 84 6.48 18.62 6.74
CA PHE A 84 6.54 19.67 7.72
C PHE A 84 5.18 20.38 7.86
N PHE A 85 4.60 20.82 6.75
CA PHE A 85 3.29 21.50 6.76
C PHE A 85 2.11 20.54 6.94
N GLY A 86 2.24 19.30 6.46
CA GLY A 86 1.24 18.24 6.59
C GLY A 86 1.49 17.31 7.77
N PHE A 87 2.38 17.67 8.71
CA PHE A 87 2.74 16.85 9.86
C PHE A 87 1.53 16.25 10.61
N PRO A 88 0.45 17.01 10.86
CA PRO A 88 -0.73 16.47 11.52
C PRO A 88 -1.38 15.33 10.74
N VAL A 89 -1.56 15.54 9.44
CA VAL A 89 -2.16 14.56 8.52
C VAL A 89 -1.30 13.31 8.45
N ILE A 90 0.02 13.47 8.34
CA ILE A 90 0.96 12.35 8.28
C ILE A 90 1.01 11.58 9.59
N SER A 91 0.97 12.27 10.73
CA SER A 91 0.93 11.61 12.04
C SER A 91 -0.33 10.76 12.19
N GLY A 92 -1.50 11.30 11.81
CA GLY A 92 -2.75 10.54 11.77
C GLY A 92 -2.70 9.35 10.81
N PHE A 93 -2.14 9.55 9.61
CA PHE A 93 -1.96 8.48 8.63
C PHE A 93 -1.06 7.35 9.14
N LEU A 94 0.09 7.68 9.73
CA LEU A 94 1.02 6.69 10.30
C LEU A 94 0.39 5.92 11.46
N PHE A 95 -0.39 6.61 12.30
CA PHE A 95 -1.13 5.97 13.38
C PHE A 95 -2.17 4.97 12.88
N VAL A 96 -3.01 5.37 11.92
CA VAL A 96 -3.99 4.46 11.32
C VAL A 96 -3.29 3.27 10.65
N LYS A 97 -2.20 3.53 9.91
CA LYS A 97 -1.38 2.47 9.30
C LYS A 97 -0.86 1.50 10.35
N ALA A 98 -0.43 1.98 11.52
CA ALA A 98 0.04 1.15 12.62
C ALA A 98 -1.04 0.26 13.23
N LEU A 99 -2.23 0.84 13.46
CA LEU A 99 -3.36 0.06 13.96
C LEU A 99 -3.77 -1.05 12.98
N LEU A 100 -3.82 -0.73 11.68
CA LEU A 100 -4.17 -1.69 10.64
C LEU A 100 -3.13 -2.80 10.53
N LEU A 101 -1.84 -2.44 10.47
CA LEU A 101 -0.76 -3.43 10.32
C LEU A 101 -0.71 -4.38 11.52
N ARG A 102 -0.86 -3.87 12.75
CA ARG A 102 -0.93 -4.69 13.96
C ARG A 102 -2.10 -5.68 13.91
N LYS A 103 -3.26 -5.26 13.40
CA LYS A 103 -4.43 -6.15 13.29
C LYS A 103 -4.20 -7.25 12.25
N VAL A 104 -3.59 -6.92 11.11
CA VAL A 104 -3.26 -7.89 10.07
C VAL A 104 -2.24 -8.93 10.56
N ILE A 105 -1.22 -8.50 11.30
CA ILE A 105 -0.22 -9.42 11.88
C ILE A 105 -0.88 -10.41 12.83
N LYS A 106 -1.71 -9.92 13.77
CA LYS A 106 -2.45 -10.79 14.70
C LYS A 106 -3.32 -11.83 14.00
N LEU A 107 -4.04 -11.42 12.95
CA LEU A 107 -4.88 -12.34 12.18
C LEU A 107 -4.03 -13.42 11.48
N LYS A 108 -2.87 -13.04 10.94
CA LYS A 108 -1.94 -14.01 10.35
C LYS A 108 -1.38 -14.98 11.38
N ASP A 109 -1.02 -14.49 12.56
CA ASP A 109 -0.50 -15.32 13.64
C ASP A 109 -1.58 -16.28 14.16
N ASP A 110 -2.83 -15.81 14.30
CA ASP A 110 -3.97 -16.65 14.70
C ASP A 110 -4.28 -17.72 13.65
N ILE A 111 -4.18 -17.41 12.35
CA ILE A 111 -4.33 -18.39 11.26
C ILE A 111 -3.18 -19.39 11.30
N ARG A 112 -1.94 -18.92 11.45
CA ARG A 112 -0.77 -19.79 11.51
C ARG A 112 -0.79 -20.71 12.72
N GLN A 113 -1.23 -20.23 13.89
CA GLN A 113 -1.41 -21.08 15.07
C GLN A 113 -2.53 -22.11 14.89
N LYS A 114 -3.57 -21.79 14.11
CA LYS A 114 -4.59 -22.77 13.73
C LYS A 114 -4.05 -23.78 12.72
N GLU A 115 -3.34 -23.34 11.69
CA GLU A 115 -2.70 -24.22 10.70
C GLU A 115 -1.61 -25.13 11.33
N GLU A 116 -0.87 -24.65 12.33
CA GLU A 116 0.15 -25.45 13.03
C GLU A 116 -0.45 -26.39 14.10
N GLY A 117 -1.69 -26.14 14.58
CA GLY A 117 -2.39 -26.94 15.59
C GLY A 117 -3.50 -27.85 15.08
N GLU A 118 -3.98 -27.61 13.85
CA GLU A 118 -4.99 -28.40 13.17
C GLU A 118 -4.25 -29.37 12.23
N TYR A 119 -4.38 -30.68 12.47
CA TYR A 119 -4.02 -31.68 11.46
C TYR A 119 -4.72 -31.26 10.18
N VAL A 120 -3.95 -30.83 9.18
CA VAL A 120 -4.48 -30.58 7.85
C VAL A 120 -5.04 -31.91 7.37
N ASP A 121 -6.37 -32.02 7.32
CA ASP A 121 -7.04 -33.12 6.66
C ASP A 121 -6.62 -33.00 5.19
N TYR A 122 -5.67 -33.85 4.81
CA TYR A 122 -5.29 -33.98 3.42
C TYR A 122 -6.58 -34.30 2.68
N GLU A 123 -6.97 -33.44 1.74
CA GLU A 123 -7.93 -33.85 0.74
C GLU A 123 -7.27 -35.04 0.03
N GLU A 124 -7.69 -36.26 0.39
CA GLU A 124 -7.29 -37.48 -0.29
C GLU A 124 -7.73 -37.29 -1.74
N LEU A 125 -6.82 -36.81 -2.58
CA LEU A 125 -7.03 -36.79 -4.01
C LEU A 125 -7.28 -38.24 -4.39
N ASP A 126 -8.50 -38.54 -4.87
CA ASP A 126 -8.89 -39.84 -5.38
C ASP A 126 -7.70 -40.40 -6.15
N SER A 127 -7.29 -41.62 -5.81
CA SER A 127 -6.04 -42.26 -6.25
C SER A 127 -5.92 -42.51 -7.76
N ASN A 128 -6.81 -41.91 -8.56
CA ASN A 128 -6.73 -41.81 -9.99
C ASN A 128 -6.78 -40.34 -10.45
N PRO A 129 -5.75 -39.52 -10.16
CA PRO A 129 -5.44 -38.47 -11.12
C PRO A 129 -4.90 -39.23 -12.33
N THR A 130 -5.72 -39.44 -13.35
CA THR A 130 -5.21 -39.78 -14.69
C THR A 130 -4.44 -38.54 -15.14
N LEU A 131 -3.22 -38.41 -14.64
CA LEU A 131 -2.24 -37.45 -15.12
C LEU A 131 -2.02 -37.86 -16.57
N GLU A 132 -2.61 -37.12 -17.50
CA GLU A 132 -2.24 -37.21 -18.91
C GLU A 132 -0.80 -36.75 -19.01
N LEU A 133 0.12 -37.69 -18.82
CA LEU A 133 1.53 -37.48 -18.97
C LEU A 133 1.76 -37.03 -20.42
N PRO A 134 2.33 -35.83 -20.67
CA PRO A 134 2.73 -35.47 -22.01
C PRO A 134 3.69 -36.56 -22.51
N GLN A 135 3.38 -37.16 -23.65
CA GLN A 135 4.15 -38.27 -24.19
C GLN A 135 5.60 -37.83 -24.33
N MET A 136 6.47 -38.49 -23.57
CA MET A 136 7.91 -38.25 -23.62
C MET A 136 8.38 -38.51 -25.05
N LYS A 137 8.75 -37.45 -25.78
CA LYS A 137 9.41 -37.58 -27.07
C LYS A 137 10.75 -38.27 -26.80
N LYS A 138 10.85 -39.57 -27.12
CA LYS A 138 12.10 -40.34 -27.02
C LYS A 138 13.14 -39.70 -27.94
N GLU A 139 13.96 -38.80 -27.40
CA GLU A 139 15.24 -38.49 -28.01
C GLU A 139 16.21 -39.63 -27.68
N ARG A 140 16.76 -40.22 -28.74
CA ARG A 140 17.73 -41.32 -28.64
C ARG A 140 18.92 -40.85 -27.79
N PRO A 141 19.41 -41.66 -26.83
CA PRO A 141 20.49 -41.22 -25.96
C PRO A 141 21.76 -40.97 -26.79
N LYS A 142 22.25 -39.73 -26.76
CA LYS A 142 23.67 -39.45 -27.02
C LYS A 142 24.43 -39.95 -25.80
N GLN A 143 25.32 -40.89 -26.02
CA GLN A 143 26.24 -41.46 -25.04
C GLN A 143 27.14 -40.34 -24.51
N SER A 144 26.81 -39.78 -23.34
CA SER A 144 27.73 -38.98 -22.53
C SER A 144 28.37 -39.92 -21.51
N SER A 145 29.68 -40.10 -21.62
CA SER A 145 30.52 -40.76 -20.62
C SER A 145 30.34 -40.07 -19.28
N THR A 146 29.74 -40.78 -18.32
CA THR A 146 29.48 -40.25 -16.99
C THR A 146 30.69 -40.51 -16.09
N ASP A 147 31.33 -39.42 -15.70
CA ASP A 147 32.42 -39.33 -14.73
C ASP A 147 31.85 -39.45 -13.30
N TYR A 148 31.37 -40.65 -12.95
CA TYR A 148 30.87 -40.99 -11.60
C TYR A 148 31.79 -41.95 -10.84
N ASP A 149 32.88 -42.39 -11.46
CA ASP A 149 33.78 -43.38 -10.88
C ASP A 149 34.71 -42.78 -9.80
N GLY A 150 34.83 -41.44 -9.69
CA GLY A 150 35.73 -40.77 -8.74
C GLY A 150 35.17 -40.46 -7.34
N PHE A 151 33.96 -40.88 -7.00
CA PHE A 151 33.31 -40.49 -5.73
C PHE A 151 33.51 -41.47 -4.56
N PHE A 152 34.11 -42.64 -4.80
CA PHE A 152 34.24 -43.71 -3.80
C PHE A 152 35.65 -44.32 -3.71
N GLU A 153 36.69 -43.64 -4.20
CA GLU A 153 38.07 -44.06 -3.95
C GLU A 153 38.58 -43.41 -2.65
N ASP A 154 38.98 -44.27 -1.70
CA ASP A 154 39.43 -44.01 -0.31
C ASP A 154 40.74 -43.21 -0.19
#